data_AF-A0A7C1CQ01-F1
#
_entry.id   AF-A0A7C1CQ01-F1
#
_cell.length_a   1.000
_cell.length_b   1.000
_cell.length_c   1.000
_cell.angle_alpha   90.00
_cell.angle_beta   90.00
_cell.angle_gamma   90.00
#
_symmetry.space_group_name_H-M   'P 1'
#
loop_
_entity.id
_entity.type
_entity.pdbx_description
1 polymer ?
#
loop_
_entity_poly.entity_id
_entity_poly.type
_entity_poly.pdbx_seq_one_letter_code
_entity_poly.pdbx_strand_id
1 'polypeptide(L)'
;MPLIIGHRGAKGIAPENSLSGFKKAVELGIDGVELDVHLTKDGKLVVIHDIDLKRLTGIKIPIKQFTFEELKKYDISELFTKNQEKIMEK
;
A
#
# COMPACT_ATOMS: atom_id res chain seq x y z
N MET A 1 -13.99 14.60 -21.04
CA MET A 1 -13.15 14.93 -19.87
C MET A 1 -12.13 13.81 -19.68
N PRO A 2 -10.88 14.09 -19.26
CA PRO A 2 -9.93 13.04 -18.92
C PRO A 2 -10.37 12.31 -17.64
N LEU A 3 -10.00 11.02 -17.52
CA LEU A 3 -10.17 10.25 -16.28
C LEU A 3 -9.07 10.62 -15.28
N ILE A 4 -9.45 10.79 -14.02
CA ILE A 4 -8.56 11.00 -12.89
C ILE A 4 -8.33 9.64 -12.23
N ILE A 5 -7.07 9.19 -12.17
CA ILE A 5 -6.70 7.90 -11.59
C ILE A 5 -5.83 8.13 -10.34
N GLY A 6 -6.28 7.62 -9.20
CA GLY A 6 -5.56 7.69 -7.92
C GLY A 6 -4.35 6.75 -7.90
N HIS A 7 -3.15 7.31 -7.95
CA HIS A 7 -1.88 6.58 -7.85
C HIS A 7 -1.76 5.88 -6.49
N ARG A 8 -1.81 4.54 -6.48
CA ARG A 8 -1.90 3.67 -5.29
C ARG A 8 -3.07 4.02 -4.37
N GLY A 9 -4.19 4.41 -4.96
CA GLY A 9 -5.32 5.00 -4.23
C GLY A 9 -5.11 6.50 -3.96
N ALA A 10 -5.52 6.97 -2.79
CA ALA A 10 -5.36 8.37 -2.38
C ALA A 10 -4.07 8.60 -1.57
N LYS A 11 -2.91 8.14 -2.06
CA LYS A 11 -1.67 8.01 -1.27
C LYS A 11 -1.14 9.30 -0.60
N GLY A 12 -1.57 10.46 -1.08
CA GLY A 12 -1.21 11.76 -0.48
C GLY A 12 -1.93 12.05 0.85
N ILE A 13 -3.04 11.36 1.13
CA ILE A 13 -3.91 11.63 2.29
C ILE A 13 -4.38 10.37 3.03
N ALA A 14 -4.15 9.19 2.47
CA ALA A 14 -4.49 7.89 3.05
C ALA A 14 -3.41 6.86 2.69
N PRO A 15 -3.29 5.72 3.42
CA PRO A 15 -2.24 4.74 3.15
C PRO A 15 -2.29 4.21 1.71
N GLU A 16 -1.14 4.25 1.04
CA GLU A 16 -1.00 3.70 -0.32
C GLU A 16 -1.38 2.21 -0.36
N ASN A 17 -1.91 1.73 -1.49
CA ASN A 17 -2.15 0.30 -1.73
C ASN A 17 -2.99 -0.38 -0.63
N SER A 18 -3.93 0.37 -0.05
CA SER A 18 -4.76 -0.10 1.07
C SER A 18 -6.25 0.13 0.79
N LEU A 19 -7.11 -0.64 1.46
CA LEU A 19 -8.56 -0.46 1.36
C LEU A 19 -9.01 0.92 1.85
N SER A 20 -8.36 1.50 2.86
CA SER A 20 -8.68 2.86 3.32
C SER A 20 -8.27 3.91 2.28
N GLY A 21 -7.12 3.74 1.63
CA GLY A 21 -6.69 4.58 0.51
C GLY A 21 -7.62 4.51 -0.69
N PHE A 22 -8.14 3.32 -1.02
CA PHE A 22 -9.10 3.15 -2.11
C PHE A 22 -10.48 3.71 -1.75
N LYS A 23 -10.98 3.48 -0.54
CA LYS A 23 -12.21 4.12 -0.05
C LYS A 23 -12.12 5.64 -0.11
N LYS A 24 -10.97 6.20 0.28
CA LYS A 24 -10.77 7.64 0.22
C LYS A 24 -10.80 8.19 -1.20
N ALA A 25 -10.26 7.46 -2.18
CA ALA A 25 -10.36 7.84 -3.59
C ALA A 25 -11.82 7.85 -4.08
N VAL A 26 -12.63 6.86 -3.69
CA VAL A 26 -14.07 6.80 -4.00
C VAL A 26 -14.81 7.99 -3.38
N GLU A 27 -14.55 8.32 -2.11
CA GLU A 27 -15.16 9.48 -1.44
C GLU A 27 -14.85 10.81 -2.14
N LEU A 28 -13.69 10.92 -2.78
CA LEU A 28 -13.26 12.11 -3.51
C LEU A 28 -13.82 12.17 -4.95
N GLY A 29 -14.57 11.16 -5.39
CA GLY A 29 -15.13 11.10 -6.74
C GLY A 29 -14.07 10.85 -7.83
N ILE A 30 -12.96 10.18 -7.47
CA ILE A 30 -11.91 9.81 -8.44
C ILE A 30 -12.43 8.66 -9.32
N ASP A 31 -12.18 8.72 -10.64
CA ASP A 31 -12.73 7.78 -11.62
C ASP A 31 -12.18 6.35 -11.48
N GLY A 32 -10.97 6.20 -10.94
CA GLY A 32 -10.35 4.90 -10.70
C GLY A 32 -9.10 4.98 -9.82
N VAL A 33 -8.51 3.82 -9.54
CA VAL A 33 -7.26 3.71 -8.79
C VAL A 33 -6.28 2.82 -9.53
N GLU A 34 -5.01 3.19 -9.45
CA GLU A 34 -3.89 2.32 -9.80
C GLU A 34 -3.41 1.60 -8.52
N LEU A 35 -2.85 0.41 -8.68
CA LEU A 35 -2.26 -0.38 -7.60
C LEU A 35 -1.08 -1.22 -8.11
N ASP A 36 -0.18 -1.55 -7.19
CA ASP A 36 1.00 -2.38 -7.46
C ASP A 36 0.77 -3.82 -6.98
N VAL A 37 1.17 -4.81 -7.78
CA VAL A 37 0.98 -6.24 -7.46
C VAL A 37 2.29 -7.01 -7.49
N HIS A 38 2.48 -7.88 -6.49
CA HIS A 38 3.52 -8.91 -6.48
C HIS A 38 2.92 -10.30 -6.29
N LEU A 39 3.69 -11.32 -6.65
CA LEU A 39 3.39 -12.72 -6.34
C LEU A 39 4.17 -13.18 -5.10
N THR A 40 3.49 -13.92 -4.23
CA THR A 40 4.10 -14.65 -3.12
C THR A 40 4.79 -15.93 -3.60
N LYS A 41 5.58 -16.56 -2.71
CA LYS A 41 6.23 -17.86 -2.95
C LYS A 41 5.23 -18.96 -3.33
N ASP A 42 4.04 -18.92 -2.75
CA ASP A 42 2.92 -19.85 -3.00
C ASP A 42 1.95 -19.35 -4.08
N GLY A 43 2.35 -18.37 -4.88
CA GLY A 43 1.62 -17.94 -6.09
C GLY A 43 0.36 -17.09 -5.83
N LYS A 44 0.21 -16.51 -4.63
CA LYS A 44 -0.87 -15.59 -4.30
C LYS A 44 -0.51 -14.17 -4.73
N LEU A 45 -1.50 -13.40 -5.19
CA LEU A 45 -1.32 -11.98 -5.48
C LEU A 45 -1.45 -11.18 -4.19
N VAL A 46 -0.54 -10.22 -4.00
CA VAL A 46 -0.57 -9.25 -2.91
C VAL A 46 -0.39 -7.84 -3.47
N VAL A 47 -1.03 -6.87 -2.83
CA VAL A 47 -1.00 -5.46 -3.24
C VAL A 47 0.03 -4.73 -2.38
N ILE A 48 1.18 -4.40 -2.97
CA ILE A 48 2.31 -3.74 -2.30
C ILE A 48 3.24 -3.16 -3.37
N HIS A 49 3.82 -2.00 -3.13
CA HIS A 49 4.72 -1.39 -4.10
C HIS A 49 6.12 -2.01 -4.07
N ASP A 50 6.74 -2.04 -2.88
CA ASP A 50 8.15 -2.40 -2.74
C ASP A 50 8.38 -3.88 -3.00
N ILE A 51 9.55 -4.21 -3.55
CA ILE A 51 9.94 -5.60 -3.80
C ILE A 51 10.24 -6.39 -2.52
N ASP A 52 10.51 -5.69 -1.42
CA ASP A 52 10.79 -6.25 -0.09
C ASP A 52 10.08 -5.46 1.01
N LEU A 53 10.08 -5.98 2.24
CA LEU A 53 9.43 -5.33 3.38
C LEU A 53 10.30 -4.29 4.08
N LYS A 54 11.47 -3.91 3.55
CA LYS A 54 12.46 -3.12 4.31
C LYS A 54 11.92 -1.76 4.73
N ARG A 55 11.22 -1.06 3.83
CA ARG A 55 10.64 0.27 4.14
C ARG A 55 9.55 0.19 5.21
N LEU A 56 8.81 -0.92 5.24
CA LEU A 56 7.65 -1.07 6.11
C LEU A 56 8.03 -1.66 7.48
N THR A 57 8.85 -2.71 7.49
CA THR A 57 9.12 -3.52 8.69
C THR A 57 10.60 -3.58 9.05
N GLY A 58 11.49 -3.01 8.24
CA GLY A 58 12.94 -3.16 8.36
C GLY A 58 13.49 -4.48 7.81
N ILE A 59 12.62 -5.42 7.43
CA ILE A 59 13.02 -6.75 6.95
C ILE A 59 13.33 -6.71 5.45
N LYS A 60 14.60 -6.93 5.10
CA LYS A 60 15.06 -6.95 3.71
C LYS A 60 14.94 -8.34 3.07
N ILE A 61 13.72 -8.85 3.00
CA ILE A 61 13.39 -10.12 2.32
C ILE A 61 12.39 -9.82 1.21
N PRO A 62 12.63 -10.27 -0.03
CA PRO A 62 11.70 -10.04 -1.13
C PRO A 62 10.33 -10.69 -0.92
N ILE A 63 9.25 -10.04 -1.37
CA ILE A 63 7.87 -10.53 -1.26
C ILE A 63 7.71 -11.95 -1.84
N LYS A 64 8.35 -12.22 -2.98
CA LYS A 64 8.36 -13.54 -3.64
C LYS A 64 8.96 -14.68 -2.81
N GLN A 65 9.61 -14.38 -1.69
CA GLN A 65 10.18 -15.40 -0.79
C GLN A 65 9.27 -15.73 0.38
N PHE A 66 8.23 -14.95 0.64
CA PHE A 66 7.23 -15.24 1.66
C PHE A 66 6.03 -15.99 1.05
N THR A 67 5.44 -16.89 1.83
CA THR A 67 4.07 -17.37 1.60
C THR A 67 3.06 -16.31 2.03
N PHE A 68 1.82 -16.41 1.53
CA PHE A 68 0.74 -15.50 1.94
C PHE A 68 0.50 -15.51 3.46
N GLU A 69 0.51 -16.69 4.08
CA GLU A 69 0.30 -16.84 5.53
C GLU A 69 1.45 -16.26 6.37
N GLU A 70 2.69 -16.25 5.85
CA GLU A 70 3.79 -15.54 6.51
C GLU A 70 3.63 -14.02 6.39
N LEU A 71 3.19 -13.52 5.23
CA LEU A 71 2.96 -12.08 5.02
C LEU A 71 1.85 -11.52 5.91
N LYS A 72 0.79 -12.30 6.16
CA LYS A 72 -0.31 -11.90 7.04
C LYS A 72 0.10 -11.58 8.47
N LYS A 73 1.28 -12.02 8.92
CA LYS A 73 1.80 -11.73 10.27
C LYS A 73 2.34 -10.32 10.41
N TYR A 74 2.54 -9.60 9.31
CA TYR A 74 3.02 -8.22 9.32
C TYR A 74 1.85 -7.26 9.24
N ASP A 75 1.55 -6.60 10.36
CA ASP A 75 0.64 -5.46 10.36
C ASP A 75 1.42 -4.18 10.00
N ILE A 76 1.03 -3.57 8.88
CA ILE A 76 1.64 -2.35 8.34
C ILE A 76 0.73 -1.13 8.46
N SER A 77 -0.42 -1.27 9.13
CA SER A 77 -1.43 -0.21 9.24
C SER A 77 -0.95 1.01 10.04
N GLU A 78 -0.13 0.81 11.07
CA GLU A 78 0.38 1.87 11.94
C GLU A 78 1.44 2.78 11.29
N LEU A 79 2.03 2.35 10.17
CA LEU A 79 3.15 3.05 9.53
C LEU A 79 2.72 4.31 8.78
N PHE A 80 1.44 4.39 8.40
CA PHE A 80 0.92 5.56 7.72
C PHE A 80 0.72 6.75 8.68
N THR A 81 0.21 6.49 9.89
CA THR A 81 -0.08 7.53 10.89
C THR A 81 1.17 8.34 11.23
N LYS A 82 2.32 7.68 11.45
CA LYS A 82 3.59 8.33 11.78
C LYS A 82 4.15 9.23 10.66
N ASN A 83 3.87 8.88 9.40
CA ASN A 83 4.33 9.68 8.27
C ASN A 83 3.46 10.93 8.05
N GLN A 84 2.15 10.89 8.40
CA GLN A 84 1.30 12.08 8.39
C GLN A 84 1.70 13.09 9.46
N GLU A 85 1.95 12.64 10.70
CA GLU A 85 2.40 13.50 11.80
C GLU A 85 3.67 14.28 11.40
N LYS A 86 4.64 13.59 10.78
CA LYS A 86 5.89 14.20 10.32
C LYS A 86 5.75 15.20 9.17
N ILE A 87 4.66 15.11 8.39
CA ILE A 87 4.33 16.07 7.32
C ILE A 87 3.59 17.28 7.90
N MET A 88 2.80 17.10 8.96
CA MET A 88 2.08 18.18 9.66
C MET A 88 2.96 18.98 10.63
N GLU A 89 4.11 18.44 11.05
CA GLU A 89 5.12 19.13 11.86
C GLU A 89 6.11 20.00 11.05
N LYS A 90 5.91 20.10 9.72
CA LYS A 90 6.68 20.99 8.82
C LYS A 90 5.80 22.08 8.24
#